data_AF-A0A511X591-F1
#
_entry.id   AF-A0A511X591-F1
#
_cell.length_a   1.000
_cell.length_b   1.000
_cell.length_c   1.000
_cell.angle_alpha   90.00
_cell.angle_beta   90.00
_cell.angle_gamma   90.00
#
_symmetry.space_group_name_H-M   'P 1'
#
loop_
_entity.id
_entity.type
_entity.pdbx_description
1 polymer ?
#
loop_
_entity_poly.entity_id
_entity_poly.type
_entity_poly.pdbx_seq_one_letter_code
_entity_poly.pdbx_strand_id
1 'polypeptide(L)'
;MFCPKCGNETPDSAVYCPTCGVNMREVLKKDERHQLLESVKKNDESVEKTNKALHINDRWRSFVDTRYHYYEAKWSQSTQPEIRAGWNWASFFVGLFWLGYRKLYKEVLIVIGLFFLFDLLVAVTGLPGINTLLTFAVYIYLGFKGNALYYRHVKQKLSELEREDLTPQDYRRFGGVSGLGILIVVLLFFSYIGISSLLFGVV
;
A
#
# COMPACT_ATOMS: atom_id res chain seq x y z
N MET A 1 -50.65 -22.86 -5.03
CA MET A 1 -49.18 -22.88 -4.80
C MET A 1 -48.56 -24.14 -5.42
N PHE A 2 -47.26 -24.15 -5.74
CA PHE A 2 -46.58 -25.36 -6.24
C PHE A 2 -45.88 -26.11 -5.10
N CYS A 3 -45.86 -27.44 -5.17
CA CYS A 3 -45.14 -28.25 -4.19
C CYS A 3 -43.62 -28.15 -4.40
N PRO A 4 -42.82 -27.69 -3.40
CA PRO A 4 -41.35 -27.55 -3.55
C PRO A 4 -40.62 -28.88 -3.76
N LYS A 5 -41.27 -30.01 -3.43
CA LYS A 5 -40.69 -31.36 -3.54
C LYS A 5 -40.91 -32.00 -4.91
N CYS A 6 -42.09 -31.82 -5.51
CA CYS A 6 -42.47 -32.53 -6.76
C CYS A 6 -42.92 -31.61 -7.90
N GLY A 7 -43.06 -30.32 -7.67
CA GLY A 7 -43.39 -29.33 -8.70
C GLY A 7 -44.85 -29.28 -9.14
N ASN A 8 -45.73 -30.17 -8.67
CA ASN A 8 -47.16 -30.13 -9.02
C ASN A 8 -47.94 -29.01 -8.33
N GLU A 9 -49.01 -28.54 -8.98
CA GLU A 9 -49.95 -27.59 -8.39
C GLU A 9 -50.69 -28.19 -7.19
N THR A 10 -50.77 -27.38 -6.13
CA THR A 10 -51.40 -27.71 -4.86
C THR A 10 -52.32 -26.57 -4.43
N PRO A 11 -53.52 -26.86 -3.91
CA PRO A 11 -54.40 -25.85 -3.31
C PRO A 11 -53.70 -25.13 -2.16
N ASP A 12 -53.93 -23.83 -2.00
CA ASP A 12 -53.25 -23.00 -1.00
C ASP A 12 -53.58 -23.39 0.46
N SER A 13 -54.68 -24.12 0.68
CA SER A 13 -55.09 -24.63 2.00
C SER A 13 -54.64 -26.05 2.31
N ALA A 14 -53.94 -26.72 1.38
CA ALA A 14 -53.60 -28.14 1.51
C ALA A 14 -52.51 -28.38 2.57
N VAL A 15 -52.78 -29.27 3.54
CA VAL A 15 -51.81 -29.69 4.57
C VAL A 15 -50.80 -30.68 4.00
N TYR A 16 -51.22 -31.52 3.05
CA TYR A 16 -50.38 -32.49 2.35
C TYR A 16 -50.50 -32.33 0.83
N CYS A 17 -49.42 -32.57 0.10
CA CYS A 17 -49.45 -32.62 -1.36
C CYS A 17 -50.22 -33.87 -1.84
N PRO A 18 -51.24 -33.74 -2.71
CA PRO A 18 -52.05 -34.86 -3.17
C PRO A 18 -51.28 -35.78 -4.14
N THR A 19 -50.20 -35.32 -4.75
CA THR A 19 -49.40 -36.13 -5.68
C THR A 19 -48.25 -36.87 -4.99
N CYS A 20 -47.49 -36.20 -4.10
CA CYS A 20 -46.28 -36.79 -3.49
C CYS A 20 -46.38 -37.04 -1.99
N GLY A 21 -47.50 -36.70 -1.35
CA GLY A 21 -47.79 -36.96 0.07
C GLY A 21 -47.00 -36.11 1.07
N VAL A 22 -46.19 -35.15 0.64
CA VAL A 22 -45.37 -34.34 1.57
C VAL A 22 -46.23 -33.36 2.39
N ASN A 23 -45.89 -33.17 3.67
CA ASN A 23 -46.51 -32.15 4.51
C ASN A 23 -46.05 -30.75 4.08
N MET A 24 -46.98 -29.96 3.55
CA MET A 24 -46.68 -28.64 2.98
C MET A 24 -46.29 -27.62 4.06
N ARG A 25 -46.87 -27.69 5.27
CA ARG A 25 -46.55 -26.76 6.37
C ARG A 25 -45.13 -26.96 6.89
N GLU A 26 -44.65 -28.20 6.96
CA GLU A 26 -43.28 -28.48 7.38
C GLU A 26 -42.26 -28.04 6.33
N VAL A 27 -42.55 -28.25 5.05
CA VAL A 27 -41.67 -27.84 3.95
C VAL A 27 -41.52 -26.32 3.90
N LEU A 28 -42.62 -25.57 3.97
CA LEU A 28 -42.58 -24.10 3.99
C LEU A 28 -41.79 -23.57 5.19
N LYS A 29 -42.01 -24.10 6.39
CA LYS A 29 -41.23 -23.73 7.59
C LYS A 29 -39.76 -24.06 7.47
N LYS A 30 -39.40 -25.13 6.74
CA LYS A 30 -38.01 -25.53 6.52
C LYS A 30 -37.35 -24.59 5.51
N ASP A 31 -38.08 -24.20 4.47
CA ASP A 31 -37.63 -23.25 3.44
C ASP A 31 -37.39 -21.85 4.03
N GLU A 32 -38.35 -21.32 4.80
CA GLU A 32 -38.19 -20.06 5.55
C GLU A 32 -36.95 -20.08 6.46
N ARG A 33 -36.71 -21.21 7.14
CA ARG A 33 -35.55 -21.38 8.03
C ARG A 33 -34.24 -21.41 7.25
N HIS A 34 -34.22 -22.07 6.08
CA HIS A 34 -33.06 -22.06 5.19
C HIS A 34 -32.75 -20.65 4.67
N GLN A 35 -33.77 -19.92 4.22
CA GLN A 35 -33.61 -18.54 3.75
C GLN A 35 -33.10 -17.60 4.85
N LEU A 36 -33.60 -17.75 6.08
CA LEU A 36 -33.10 -17.01 7.25
C LEU A 36 -31.63 -17.32 7.52
N LEU A 37 -31.24 -18.60 7.56
CA LEU A 37 -29.84 -19.02 7.78
C LEU A 37 -28.90 -18.50 6.69
N GLU A 38 -29.36 -18.47 5.44
CA GLU A 38 -28.59 -17.97 4.30
C GLU A 38 -28.41 -16.44 4.36
N SER A 39 -29.46 -15.72 4.76
CA SER A 39 -29.38 -14.26 4.96
C SER A 39 -28.43 -13.87 6.11
N VAL A 40 -28.42 -14.64 7.21
CA VAL A 40 -27.50 -14.45 8.35
C VAL A 40 -26.06 -14.67 7.92
N LYS A 41 -25.76 -15.77 7.21
CA LYS A 41 -24.40 -16.06 6.71
C LYS A 41 -23.87 -14.94 5.80
N LYS A 42 -24.71 -14.47 4.88
CA LYS A 42 -24.34 -13.39 3.96
C LYS A 42 -24.06 -12.08 4.70
N ASN A 43 -24.83 -11.80 5.76
CA ASN A 43 -24.58 -10.65 6.61
C ASN A 43 -23.26 -10.79 7.37
N ASP A 44 -22.98 -11.95 7.98
CA ASP A 44 -21.72 -12.21 8.69
C ASP A 44 -20.50 -12.02 7.78
N GLU A 45 -20.52 -12.58 6.56
CA GLU A 45 -19.46 -12.40 5.57
C GLU A 45 -19.27 -10.92 5.18
N SER A 46 -20.37 -10.17 5.03
CA SER A 46 -20.32 -8.75 4.69
C SER A 46 -19.74 -7.90 5.83
N VAL A 47 -20.06 -8.25 7.08
CA VAL A 47 -19.54 -7.60 8.28
C VAL A 47 -18.06 -7.89 8.44
N GLU A 48 -17.64 -9.16 8.27
CA GLU A 48 -16.23 -9.55 8.31
C GLU A 48 -15.41 -8.81 7.26
N LYS A 49 -15.90 -8.75 6.01
CA LYS A 49 -15.24 -8.01 4.92
C LYS A 49 -15.11 -6.52 5.23
N THR A 50 -16.13 -5.92 5.81
CA THR A 50 -16.13 -4.50 6.21
C THR A 50 -15.13 -4.24 7.32
N ASN A 51 -15.13 -5.06 8.38
CA ASN A 51 -14.18 -4.96 9.48
C ASN A 51 -12.74 -5.14 9.01
N LYS A 52 -12.50 -6.10 8.10
CA LYS A 52 -11.18 -6.31 7.49
C LYS A 52 -10.74 -5.09 6.68
N ALA A 53 -11.62 -4.48 5.88
CA ALA A 53 -11.30 -3.28 5.12
C ALA A 53 -11.01 -2.06 6.02
N LEU A 54 -11.78 -1.89 7.09
CA LEU A 54 -11.55 -0.85 8.10
C LEU A 54 -10.19 -1.03 8.77
N HIS A 55 -9.89 -2.25 9.23
CA HIS A 55 -8.61 -2.59 9.85
C HIS A 55 -7.43 -2.38 8.89
N ILE A 56 -7.58 -2.72 7.61
CA ILE A 56 -6.56 -2.38 6.59
C ILE A 56 -6.35 -0.86 6.54
N ASN A 57 -7.41 -0.06 6.44
CA ASN A 57 -7.29 1.39 6.37
C ASN A 57 -6.58 1.96 7.62
N ASP A 58 -6.93 1.47 8.81
CA ASP A 58 -6.30 1.90 10.07
C ASP A 58 -4.81 1.57 10.13
N ARG A 59 -4.39 0.41 9.61
CA ARG A 59 -2.96 0.04 9.49
C ARG A 59 -2.21 0.99 8.56
N TRP A 60 -2.74 1.25 7.38
CA TRP A 60 -2.14 2.18 6.42
C TRP A 60 -2.06 3.60 6.97
N ARG A 61 -3.15 4.08 7.58
CA ARG A 61 -3.21 5.39 8.22
C ARG A 61 -2.19 5.52 9.35
N SER A 62 -2.07 4.50 10.20
CA SER A 62 -1.12 4.49 11.31
C SER A 62 0.33 4.40 10.82
N PHE A 63 0.61 3.59 9.80
CA PHE A 63 1.97 3.48 9.26
C PHE A 63 2.41 4.74 8.52
N VAL A 64 1.54 5.34 7.71
CA VAL A 64 1.88 6.58 6.99
C VAL A 64 1.94 7.77 7.95
N ASP A 65 1.12 7.72 9.00
CA ASP A 65 1.03 8.70 10.09
C ASP A 65 0.77 10.11 9.55
N THR A 66 1.76 11.00 9.67
CA THR A 66 1.63 12.37 9.19
C THR A 66 1.38 12.44 7.69
N ARG A 67 0.38 13.27 7.33
CA ARG A 67 -0.10 13.52 5.97
C ARG A 67 -0.69 12.30 5.26
N TYR A 68 -1.24 11.32 5.98
CA TYR A 68 -1.95 10.18 5.35
C TYR A 68 -2.94 10.60 4.26
N HIS A 69 -3.85 11.52 4.57
CA HIS A 69 -4.87 11.98 3.61
C HIS A 69 -4.28 12.56 2.32
N TYR A 70 -3.11 13.20 2.38
CA TYR A 70 -2.42 13.67 1.18
C TYR A 70 -1.98 12.51 0.29
N TYR A 71 -1.36 11.48 0.89
CA TYR A 71 -0.90 10.31 0.14
C TYR A 71 -2.06 9.47 -0.35
N GLU A 72 -3.07 9.23 0.48
CA GLU A 72 -4.31 8.54 0.12
C GLU A 72 -4.95 9.19 -1.11
N ALA A 73 -5.12 10.51 -1.11
CA ALA A 73 -5.68 11.23 -2.26
C ALA A 73 -4.81 11.13 -3.52
N LYS A 74 -3.48 11.11 -3.38
CA LYS A 74 -2.57 10.95 -4.53
C LYS A 74 -2.55 9.52 -5.07
N TRP A 75 -2.63 8.53 -4.19
CA TRP A 75 -2.62 7.11 -4.56
C TRP A 75 -3.95 6.68 -5.17
N SER A 76 -5.09 7.17 -4.66
CA SER A 76 -6.41 6.84 -5.18
C SER A 76 -6.68 7.38 -6.60
N GLN A 77 -5.98 8.45 -7.00
CA GLN A 77 -6.04 8.99 -8.36
C GLN A 77 -5.31 8.14 -9.41
N SER A 78 -4.62 7.07 -9.00
CA SER A 78 -3.87 6.21 -9.90
C SER A 78 -4.42 4.79 -9.90
N THR A 79 -4.51 4.19 -11.09
CA THR A 79 -4.81 2.76 -11.23
C THR A 79 -3.63 1.88 -10.83
N GLN A 80 -2.41 2.42 -10.86
CA GLN A 80 -1.16 1.72 -10.52
C GLN A 80 -0.28 2.61 -9.62
N PRO A 81 -0.67 2.83 -8.35
CA PRO A 81 0.01 3.76 -7.44
C PRO A 81 1.47 3.36 -7.15
N GLU A 82 1.80 2.07 -7.26
CA GLU A 82 3.16 1.55 -7.17
C GLU A 82 4.09 1.95 -8.32
N ILE A 83 3.52 2.35 -9.46
CA ILE A 83 4.27 2.79 -10.64
C ILE A 83 4.22 4.31 -10.78
N ARG A 84 3.06 4.94 -10.60
CA ARG A 84 2.88 6.38 -10.77
C ARG A 84 1.80 6.89 -9.83
N ALA A 85 2.11 7.89 -9.00
CA ALA A 85 1.18 8.47 -8.03
C ALA A 85 1.28 10.00 -7.99
N GLY A 86 1.31 10.61 -9.18
CA GLY A 86 1.45 12.06 -9.35
C GLY A 86 2.83 12.61 -8.95
N TRP A 87 2.97 13.92 -9.09
CA TRP A 87 4.18 14.65 -8.75
C TRP A 87 4.33 14.85 -7.23
N ASN A 88 5.56 14.71 -6.74
CA ASN A 88 5.95 14.95 -5.36
C ASN A 88 7.01 16.06 -5.30
N TRP A 89 6.60 17.22 -4.80
CA TRP A 89 7.47 18.39 -4.66
C TRP A 89 8.58 18.20 -3.64
N ALA A 90 8.32 17.47 -2.56
CA ALA A 90 9.29 17.27 -1.49
C ALA A 90 10.43 16.37 -1.95
N SER A 91 10.14 15.27 -2.63
CA SER A 91 11.19 14.40 -3.19
C SER A 91 11.97 15.06 -4.32
N PHE A 92 11.35 15.96 -5.11
CA PHE A 92 12.07 16.74 -6.12
C PHE A 92 13.07 17.72 -5.51
N PHE A 93 12.66 18.60 -4.58
CA PHE A 93 13.55 19.65 -4.06
C PHE A 93 14.49 19.14 -2.95
N VAL A 94 14.03 18.17 -2.15
CA VAL A 94 14.74 17.72 -0.94
C VAL A 94 15.44 16.37 -1.17
N GLY A 95 15.11 15.65 -2.25
CA GLY A 95 15.87 14.49 -2.73
C GLY A 95 16.07 13.40 -1.67
N LEU A 96 17.34 13.05 -1.46
CA LEU A 96 17.81 12.05 -0.49
C LEU A 96 17.25 12.26 0.92
N PHE A 97 17.16 13.51 1.37
CA PHE A 97 16.72 13.81 2.74
C PHE A 97 15.22 13.51 2.93
N TRP A 98 14.40 13.67 1.88
CA TRP A 98 13.00 13.26 1.93
C TRP A 98 12.86 11.74 2.01
N LEU A 99 13.72 11.00 1.27
CA LEU A 99 13.77 9.54 1.36
C LEU A 99 14.13 9.09 2.78
N GLY A 100 15.18 9.67 3.38
CA GLY A 100 15.57 9.40 4.76
C GLY A 100 14.50 9.74 5.79
N TYR A 101 13.85 10.89 5.62
CA TYR A 101 12.74 11.34 6.47
C TYR A 101 11.58 10.35 6.48
N ARG A 102 11.24 9.74 5.32
CA ARG A 102 10.20 8.71 5.18
C ARG A 102 10.71 7.27 5.31
N LYS A 103 11.95 7.08 5.81
CA LYS A 103 12.59 5.77 6.07
C LYS A 103 12.81 4.89 4.84
N LEU A 104 12.92 5.49 3.66
CA LEU A 104 13.25 4.84 2.39
C LEU A 104 14.76 4.61 2.24
N TYR A 105 15.36 3.88 3.20
CA TYR A 105 16.83 3.76 3.30
C TYR A 105 17.45 2.95 2.15
N LYS A 106 16.71 2.00 1.58
CA LYS A 106 17.16 1.25 0.40
C LYS A 106 17.33 2.20 -0.79
N GLU A 107 16.35 3.07 -1.00
CA GLU A 107 16.36 4.06 -2.07
C GLU A 107 17.47 5.09 -1.87
N VAL A 108 17.73 5.52 -0.63
CA VAL A 108 18.88 6.37 -0.28
C VAL A 108 20.19 5.74 -0.77
N LEU A 109 20.43 4.47 -0.42
CA LEU A 109 21.66 3.77 -0.83
C LEU A 109 21.77 3.63 -2.35
N ILE A 110 20.66 3.36 -3.05
CA ILE A 110 20.63 3.31 -4.52
C ILE A 110 21.03 4.67 -5.11
N VAL A 111 20.47 5.76 -4.61
CA VAL A 111 20.78 7.10 -5.14
C VAL A 111 22.24 7.49 -4.84
N ILE A 112 22.76 7.19 -3.65
CA ILE A 112 24.19 7.40 -3.33
C ILE A 112 25.08 6.57 -4.28
N GLY A 113 24.73 5.31 -4.53
CA GLY A 113 25.47 4.47 -5.48
C GLY A 113 25.42 5.01 -6.92
N LEU A 114 24.29 5.60 -7.33
CA LEU A 114 24.19 6.28 -8.63
C LEU A 114 25.09 7.51 -8.70
N PHE A 115 25.20 8.29 -7.63
CA PHE A 115 26.11 9.44 -7.61
C PHE A 115 27.57 9.02 -7.72
N PHE A 116 28.00 7.99 -6.98
CA PHE A 116 29.33 7.40 -7.17
C PHE A 116 29.56 6.92 -8.62
N LEU A 117 28.55 6.32 -9.25
CA LEU A 117 28.64 5.91 -10.64
C LEU A 117 28.80 7.11 -11.58
N PHE A 118 28.09 8.22 -11.33
CA PHE A 118 28.21 9.43 -12.12
C PHE A 118 29.59 10.07 -11.97
N ASP A 119 30.12 10.13 -10.74
CA ASP A 119 31.47 10.63 -10.48
C ASP A 119 32.54 9.78 -11.17
N LEU A 120 32.41 8.45 -11.12
CA LEU A 120 33.28 7.53 -11.86
C LEU A 120 33.21 7.77 -13.38
N LEU A 121 32.02 7.95 -13.93
CA LEU A 121 31.84 8.24 -15.36
C LEU A 121 32.53 9.55 -15.74
N VAL A 122 32.43 10.59 -14.91
CA VAL A 122 33.11 11.87 -15.13
C VAL A 122 34.62 11.68 -15.06
N ALA A 123 35.12 10.95 -14.06
CA ALA A 123 36.55 10.70 -13.89
C ALA A 123 37.16 9.93 -15.08
N VAL A 124 36.43 8.98 -15.65
CA VAL A 124 36.88 8.17 -16.80
C VAL A 124 36.73 8.90 -18.13
N THR A 125 35.63 9.64 -18.34
CA THR A 125 35.34 10.28 -19.63
C THR A 125 35.88 11.70 -19.74
N GLY A 126 36.16 12.37 -18.62
CA GLY A 126 36.59 13.76 -18.57
C GLY A 126 35.54 14.77 -19.04
N LEU A 127 34.26 14.38 -19.22
CA LEU A 127 33.22 15.26 -19.73
C LEU A 127 32.68 16.18 -18.62
N PRO A 128 32.98 17.49 -18.65
CA PRO A 128 32.46 18.41 -17.65
C PRO A 128 30.93 18.55 -17.78
N GLY A 129 30.23 18.68 -16.66
CA GLY A 129 28.80 18.98 -16.62
C GLY A 129 27.84 17.79 -16.75
N ILE A 130 28.31 16.61 -17.15
CA ILE A 130 27.46 15.40 -17.19
C ILE A 130 26.94 15.01 -15.80
N ASN A 131 27.74 15.21 -14.75
CA ASN A 131 27.33 14.94 -13.37
C ASN A 131 26.12 15.79 -12.98
N THR A 132 26.17 17.09 -13.27
CA THR A 132 25.06 18.03 -12.99
C THR A 132 23.80 17.60 -13.72
N LEU A 133 23.90 17.29 -15.02
CA LEU A 133 22.75 16.84 -15.82
C LEU A 133 22.13 15.56 -15.25
N LEU A 134 22.94 14.56 -14.92
CA LEU A 134 22.49 13.28 -14.37
C LEU A 134 21.90 13.44 -12.97
N THR A 135 22.50 14.28 -12.14
CA THR A 135 21.97 14.62 -10.81
C THR A 135 20.61 15.29 -10.92
N PHE A 136 20.45 16.30 -11.80
CA PHE A 136 19.14 16.91 -12.07
C PHE A 136 18.11 15.88 -12.59
N ALA A 137 18.52 14.97 -13.46
CA ALA A 137 17.65 13.90 -13.95
C ALA A 137 17.17 12.98 -12.82
N VAL A 138 18.03 12.65 -11.85
CA VAL A 138 17.65 11.89 -10.65
C VAL A 138 16.62 12.66 -9.83
N TYR A 139 16.80 13.97 -9.63
CA TYR A 139 15.85 14.78 -8.85
C TYR A 139 14.49 14.85 -9.54
N ILE A 140 14.45 15.05 -10.86
CA ILE A 140 13.21 14.99 -11.66
C ILE A 140 12.54 13.62 -11.55
N TYR A 141 13.31 12.54 -11.66
CA TYR A 141 12.82 11.18 -11.47
C TYR A 141 12.19 11.00 -10.08
N LEU A 142 12.86 11.45 -9.03
CA LEU A 142 12.34 11.42 -7.67
C LEU A 142 11.07 12.26 -7.53
N GLY A 143 10.94 13.39 -8.23
CA GLY A 143 9.70 14.16 -8.28
C GLY A 143 8.53 13.36 -8.88
N PHE A 144 8.75 12.66 -9.98
CA PHE A 144 7.72 11.83 -10.62
C PHE A 144 7.41 10.54 -9.83
N LYS A 145 8.40 9.97 -9.15
CA LYS A 145 8.30 8.64 -8.53
C LYS A 145 8.19 8.65 -7.02
N GLY A 146 8.39 9.78 -6.34
CA GLY A 146 8.44 9.86 -4.87
C GLY A 146 7.22 9.24 -4.19
N ASN A 147 6.00 9.62 -4.61
CA ASN A 147 4.77 9.04 -4.06
C ASN A 147 4.63 7.54 -4.35
N ALA A 148 5.11 7.07 -5.51
CA ALA A 148 5.03 5.67 -5.92
C ALA A 148 6.07 4.79 -5.21
N LEU A 149 7.29 5.31 -5.02
CA LEU A 149 8.33 4.71 -4.18
C LEU A 149 7.81 4.53 -2.75
N TYR A 150 7.21 5.59 -2.19
CA TYR A 150 6.67 5.53 -0.85
C TYR A 150 5.47 4.57 -0.73
N TYR A 151 4.57 4.53 -1.73
CA TYR A 151 3.49 3.54 -1.77
C TYR A 151 4.01 2.10 -1.70
N ARG A 152 5.01 1.76 -2.54
CA ARG A 152 5.61 0.42 -2.56
C ARG A 152 6.24 0.06 -1.23
N HIS A 153 6.96 1.01 -0.63
CA HIS A 153 7.57 0.83 0.67
C HIS A 153 6.53 0.54 1.76
N VAL A 154 5.46 1.32 1.84
CA VAL A 154 4.37 1.12 2.80
C VAL A 154 3.70 -0.24 2.58
N LYS A 155 3.34 -0.56 1.33
CA LYS A 155 2.72 -1.83 0.95
C LYS A 155 3.58 -3.03 1.37
N GLN A 156 4.87 -2.98 1.05
CA GLN A 156 5.82 -4.04 1.38
C GLN A 156 5.95 -4.18 2.91
N LYS A 157 6.17 -3.08 3.63
CA LYS A 157 6.34 -3.12 5.09
C LYS A 157 5.09 -3.62 5.81
N LEU A 158 3.91 -3.20 5.37
CA LEU A 158 2.66 -3.70 5.95
C LEU A 158 2.43 -5.20 5.67
N SER A 159 2.86 -5.71 4.51
CA SER A 159 2.80 -7.15 4.23
C SER A 159 3.78 -7.97 5.09
N GLU A 160 4.95 -7.41 5.41
CA GLU A 160 5.92 -8.04 6.31
C GLU A 160 5.37 -8.13 7.75
N LEU A 161 4.61 -7.11 8.17
CA LEU A 161 4.04 -7.01 9.52
C LEU A 161 2.65 -7.67 9.67
N GLU A 162 2.10 -8.29 8.62
CA GLU A 162 0.72 -8.79 8.62
C GLU A 162 0.48 -9.93 9.64
N ARG A 163 1.52 -10.66 10.03
CA ARG A 163 1.43 -11.77 10.98
C ARG A 163 1.58 -11.36 12.44
N GLU A 164 1.89 -10.10 12.70
CA GLU A 164 2.12 -9.58 14.05
C GLU A 164 0.86 -8.86 14.54
N ASP A 165 0.45 -9.14 15.77
CA ASP A 165 -0.64 -8.42 16.43
C ASP A 165 -0.10 -7.09 16.96
N LEU A 166 -0.05 -6.10 16.06
CA LEU A 166 0.55 -4.80 16.29
C LEU A 166 -0.48 -3.74 16.63
N THR A 167 -0.14 -2.89 17.59
CA THR A 167 -0.93 -1.72 17.91
C THR A 167 -0.75 -0.62 16.86
N PRO A 168 -1.67 0.34 16.74
CA PRO A 168 -1.48 1.53 15.92
C PRO A 168 -0.19 2.32 16.22
N GLN A 169 0.33 2.24 17.44
CA GLN A 169 1.57 2.91 17.82
C GLN A 169 2.80 2.20 17.24
N ASP A 170 2.77 0.88 17.14
CA ASP A 170 3.84 0.09 16.54
C ASP A 170 3.97 0.38 15.04
N TYR A 171 2.85 0.47 14.32
CA TYR A 171 2.86 0.87 12.91
C TYR A 171 3.49 2.26 12.70
N ARG A 172 3.21 3.23 13.57
CA ARG A 172 3.86 4.57 13.52
C ARG A 172 5.37 4.48 13.78
N ARG A 173 5.80 3.59 14.68
CA ARG A 173 7.21 3.38 15.00
C ARG A 173 7.97 2.77 13.82
N PHE A 174 7.39 1.81 13.11
CA PHE A 174 7.99 1.25 11.90
C PHE A 174 7.94 2.23 10.72
N GLY A 175 6.79 2.87 10.52
CA GLY A 175 6.56 3.87 9.49
C GLY A 175 6.80 5.30 9.98
N GLY A 176 5.83 6.17 9.74
CA GLY A 176 5.86 7.57 10.11
C GLY A 176 7.05 8.33 9.52
N VAL A 177 7.58 9.25 10.32
CA VAL A 177 8.68 10.13 9.92
C VAL A 177 9.84 10.01 10.90
N SER A 178 11.07 10.25 10.43
CA SER A 178 12.27 10.07 11.25
C SER A 178 13.24 11.24 11.15
N GLY A 179 13.37 12.02 12.23
CA GLY A 179 14.43 13.01 12.36
C GLY A 179 15.83 12.37 12.41
N LEU A 180 15.96 11.24 13.12
CA LEU A 180 17.20 10.44 13.13
C LEU A 180 17.53 9.92 11.72
N GLY A 181 16.50 9.57 10.93
CA GLY A 181 16.68 9.19 9.53
C GLY A 181 17.31 10.29 8.69
N ILE A 182 16.93 11.56 8.90
CA ILE A 182 17.58 12.71 8.25
C ILE A 182 19.04 12.80 8.69
N LEU A 183 19.33 12.72 9.99
CA LEU A 183 20.71 12.77 10.50
C LEU A 183 21.60 11.70 9.86
N ILE A 184 21.11 10.46 9.76
CA ILE A 184 21.83 9.36 9.10
C ILE A 184 22.10 9.69 7.64
N VAL A 185 21.12 10.21 6.90
CA VAL A 185 21.31 10.60 5.50
C VAL A 185 22.30 11.75 5.35
N VAL A 186 22.30 12.72 6.27
CA VAL A 186 23.29 13.80 6.31
C VAL A 186 24.70 13.22 6.46
N LEU A 187 24.92 12.31 7.41
CA LEU A 187 26.21 11.66 7.62
C LEU A 187 26.64 10.85 6.39
N LEU A 188 25.73 10.09 5.79
CA LEU A 188 26.00 9.33 4.56
C LEU A 188 26.36 10.24 3.39
N PHE A 189 25.67 11.38 3.26
CA PHE A 189 25.91 12.35 2.20
C PHE A 189 27.29 13.00 2.33
N PHE A 190 27.68 13.44 3.53
CA PHE A 190 29.03 13.98 3.77
C PHE A 190 30.12 12.92 3.60
N SER A 191 29.85 11.68 4.03
CA SER A 191 30.77 10.56 3.81
C SER A 191 30.95 10.29 2.31
N TYR A 192 29.87 10.31 1.53
CA TYR A 192 29.91 10.21 0.08
C TYR A 192 30.79 11.31 -0.53
N ILE A 193 30.58 12.58 -0.15
CA ILE A 193 31.40 13.70 -0.65
C ILE A 193 32.87 13.44 -0.36
N GLY A 194 33.23 13.19 0.92
CA GLY A 194 34.63 12.98 1.30
C GLY A 194 35.30 11.82 0.58
N ILE A 195 34.59 10.69 0.41
CA ILE A 195 35.10 9.53 -0.33
C ILE A 195 35.24 9.85 -1.81
N SER A 196 34.23 10.46 -2.43
CA SER A 196 34.26 10.82 -3.85
C SER A 196 35.41 11.79 -4.15
N SER A 197 35.60 12.81 -3.30
CA SER A 197 36.73 13.75 -3.42
C SER A 197 38.09 13.05 -3.31
N LEU A 198 38.22 12.08 -2.39
CA LEU A 198 39.45 11.32 -2.21
C LEU A 198 39.75 10.41 -3.42
N LEU A 199 38.72 9.77 -3.98
CA LEU A 199 38.88 8.79 -5.06
C LEU A 199 39.04 9.43 -6.43
N PHE A 200 38.28 10.49 -6.72
CA PHE A 200 38.16 11.05 -8.05
C PHE A 200 38.72 12.46 -8.19
N GLY A 201 39.04 13.13 -7.07
CA GLY A 201 39.46 14.54 -7.09
C GLY A 201 38.37 15.49 -7.58
N VAL A 202 37.12 15.03 -7.64
CA VAL A 202 35.95 15.81 -8.09
C VAL A 202 35.31 16.43 -6.84
N VAL A 203 35.31 17.76 -6.78
CA VAL A 203 34.42 18.58 -5.93
C VAL A 203 33.83 19.66 -6.80
#